data_AF-A0A5F9D1L6-F1
#
_entry.id   AF-A0A5F9D1L6-F1
#
_cell.length_a   1.000
_cell.length_b   1.000
_cell.length_c   1.000
_cell.angle_alpha   90.00
_cell.angle_beta   90.00
_cell.angle_gamma   90.00
#
_symmetry.space_group_name_H-M   'P 1'
#
loop_
_entity.id
_entity.type
_entity.pdbx_description
1 polymer ?
#
loop_
_entity_poly.entity_id
_entity_poly.type
_entity_poly.pdbx_seq_one_letter_code
_entity_poly.pdbx_strand_id
1 'polypeptide(L)'
;MAGAPEAVVVGPPQDEELVAATASHAPVPGPSREDFRVRCTSKRAVTEVLELCGSFMQKLGDALPEEIREPVLRDVQWTFESAVQENVSINGQAWQEASDNCFMDSDIKKLEDQFDEIIVDLTTKRKQYPRKILECVIKTIKAQHEILKQYHPVVYPLDLKYDPDPVMARSYFKFRHSRLDDLSSSVLTLQRTQRQFPFFPTSAVLFQPLPRYVQVATLLQMAMFQKFEFKSELWNLKCISP
;
A
#
# COMPACT_ATOMS: atom_id res chain seq x y z
N MET A 1 -33.36 0.97 84.10
CA MET A 1 -33.80 2.36 83.84
C MET A 1 -32.61 3.29 84.00
N ALA A 2 -32.32 4.10 82.97
CA ALA A 2 -31.50 5.33 82.94
C ALA A 2 -30.11 5.39 83.62
N GLY A 3 -29.10 5.87 82.88
CA GLY A 3 -27.84 6.39 83.43
C GLY A 3 -26.61 6.20 82.54
N ALA A 4 -26.38 7.08 81.55
CA ALA A 4 -25.10 7.24 80.85
C ALA A 4 -24.22 8.30 81.57
N PRO A 5 -22.93 8.50 81.20
CA PRO A 5 -22.58 9.23 79.97
C PRO A 5 -21.32 8.73 79.21
N GLU A 6 -21.14 9.27 77.99
CA GLU A 6 -19.90 9.71 77.26
C GLU A 6 -18.52 9.07 77.58
N ALA A 7 -17.56 8.87 76.66
CA ALA A 7 -17.29 9.36 75.30
C ALA A 7 -16.30 8.37 74.61
N VAL A 8 -15.83 8.44 73.34
CA VAL A 8 -15.95 9.33 72.15
C VAL A 8 -16.04 8.41 70.91
N VAL A 9 -16.60 8.87 69.77
CA VAL A 9 -16.35 8.31 68.43
C VAL A 9 -15.77 9.42 67.53
N VAL A 10 -14.68 9.14 66.82
CA VAL A 10 -14.18 10.01 65.73
C VAL A 10 -13.86 9.15 64.50
N GLY A 11 -14.70 9.31 63.47
CA GLY A 11 -14.39 8.96 62.09
C GLY A 11 -13.65 10.09 61.36
N PRO A 12 -13.40 9.95 60.05
CA PRO A 12 -12.38 10.71 59.33
C PRO A 12 -12.86 12.08 58.82
N PRO A 13 -11.93 12.98 58.44
CA PRO A 13 -12.18 14.00 57.44
C PRO A 13 -11.77 13.49 56.03
N GLN A 14 -12.71 13.59 55.09
CA GLN A 14 -12.42 13.59 53.65
C GLN A 14 -12.52 15.03 53.10
N ASP A 15 -11.96 15.21 51.92
CA ASP A 15 -12.17 16.30 50.95
C ASP A 15 -11.61 17.71 51.27
N GLU A 16 -10.64 18.14 50.44
CA GLU A 16 -10.84 19.31 49.55
C GLU A 16 -9.97 19.21 48.28
N GLU A 17 -10.59 18.61 47.26
CA GLU A 17 -10.62 18.92 45.82
C GLU A 17 -9.53 19.78 45.09
N LEU A 18 -8.99 19.18 44.02
CA LEU A 18 -8.48 19.74 42.74
C LEU A 18 -7.70 21.08 42.66
N VAL A 19 -6.49 21.00 42.09
CA VAL A 19 -6.09 21.86 40.96
C VAL A 19 -5.40 21.01 39.88
N ALA A 20 -5.86 21.12 38.64
CA ALA A 20 -5.32 20.38 37.51
C ALA A 20 -3.99 20.97 37.00
N ALA A 21 -2.98 20.12 36.83
CA ALA A 21 -1.79 20.42 36.03
C ALA A 21 -1.46 19.21 35.14
N THR A 22 -1.74 19.34 33.84
CA THR A 22 -1.51 18.32 32.81
C THR A 22 -0.03 18.09 32.57
N ALA A 23 0.57 17.15 33.31
CA ALA A 23 1.91 16.63 33.02
C ALA A 23 1.81 15.38 32.14
N SER A 24 2.49 15.40 31.00
CA SER A 24 2.59 14.28 30.06
C SER A 24 3.32 13.09 30.70
N HIS A 25 2.57 12.16 31.30
CA HIS A 25 3.09 10.84 31.63
C HIS A 25 3.08 9.96 30.37
N ALA A 26 4.09 10.13 29.53
CA ALA A 26 4.56 9.03 28.72
C ALA A 26 4.89 7.85 29.65
N PRO A 27 4.51 6.59 29.32
CA PRO A 27 4.95 5.45 30.09
C PRO A 27 6.47 5.37 29.97
N VAL A 28 7.17 5.74 31.04
CA VAL A 28 8.58 5.39 31.18
C VAL A 28 8.64 3.87 31.07
N PRO A 29 9.45 3.30 30.15
CA PRO A 29 9.73 1.88 30.20
C PRO A 29 10.48 1.64 31.50
N GLY A 30 9.75 1.19 32.53
CA GLY A 30 10.38 0.58 33.69
C GLY A 30 11.31 -0.53 33.19
N PRO A 31 12.41 -0.82 33.90
CA PRO A 31 13.27 -1.93 33.51
C PRO A 31 12.40 -3.16 33.31
N SER A 32 12.47 -3.76 32.11
CA SER A 32 11.70 -4.95 31.78
C SER A 32 12.05 -6.01 32.81
N ARG A 33 11.14 -6.22 33.77
CA ARG A 33 11.40 -7.01 34.97
C ARG A 33 11.84 -8.39 34.50
N GLU A 34 13.11 -8.70 34.73
CA GLU A 34 13.75 -9.89 34.17
C GLU A 34 12.94 -11.12 34.58
N ASP A 35 12.56 -11.94 33.60
CA ASP A 35 11.81 -13.16 33.89
C ASP A 35 12.78 -14.20 34.46
N PHE A 36 12.80 -14.30 35.79
CA PHE A 36 13.61 -15.27 36.53
C PHE A 36 13.12 -16.72 36.36
N ARG A 37 11.93 -16.94 35.76
CA ARG A 37 11.39 -18.28 35.50
C ARG A 37 12.22 -19.01 34.45
N VAL A 38 12.30 -20.32 34.58
CA VAL A 38 12.98 -21.18 33.60
C VAL A 38 12.21 -21.14 32.29
N ARG A 39 12.84 -20.63 31.22
CA ARG A 39 12.23 -20.53 29.89
C ARG A 39 12.23 -21.90 29.19
N CYS A 40 11.05 -22.48 29.04
CA CYS A 40 10.81 -23.68 28.24
C CYS A 40 10.07 -23.32 26.94
N THR A 41 10.16 -24.19 25.92
CA THR A 41 9.49 -23.99 24.61
C THR A 41 8.23 -24.82 24.44
N SER A 42 8.08 -25.89 25.22
CA SER A 42 6.96 -26.85 25.17
C SER A 42 6.40 -27.07 26.56
N LYS A 43 5.12 -26.71 26.75
CA LYS A 43 4.37 -26.99 27.99
C LYS A 43 4.25 -28.50 28.22
N ARG A 44 3.91 -29.25 27.15
CA ARG A 44 3.81 -30.72 27.15
C ARG A 44 5.07 -31.42 27.69
N ALA A 45 6.26 -30.96 27.28
CA ALA A 45 7.52 -31.55 27.74
C ALA A 45 7.78 -31.32 29.24
N VAL A 46 7.31 -30.20 29.80
CA VAL A 46 7.38 -29.95 31.25
C VAL A 46 6.38 -30.84 32.00
N THR A 47 5.17 -31.03 31.45
CA THR A 47 4.18 -31.96 31.99
C THR A 47 4.69 -33.40 32.00
N GLU A 48 5.28 -33.88 30.90
CA GLU A 48 5.90 -35.21 30.82
C GLU A 48 6.99 -35.42 31.90
N VAL A 49 7.79 -34.38 32.20
CA VAL A 49 8.79 -34.43 33.27
C VAL A 49 8.15 -34.42 34.66
N LEU A 50 7.09 -33.64 34.88
CA LEU A 50 6.33 -33.65 36.14
C LEU A 50 5.70 -35.03 36.43
N GLU A 51 5.13 -35.68 35.41
CA GLU A 51 4.60 -37.06 35.51
C GLU A 51 5.68 -38.07 35.91
N LEU A 52 6.87 -37.99 35.30
CA LEU A 52 8.03 -38.81 35.70
C LEU A 52 8.44 -38.53 37.16
N CYS A 53 8.40 -37.27 37.59
CA CYS A 53 8.67 -36.88 38.97
C CYS A 53 7.64 -37.42 39.98
N GLY A 54 6.40 -37.70 39.56
CA GLY A 54 5.37 -38.35 40.37
C GLY A 54 5.84 -39.66 41.03
N SER A 55 6.70 -40.43 40.33
CA SER A 55 7.27 -41.67 40.87
C SER A 55 8.19 -41.48 42.08
N PHE A 56 8.81 -40.31 42.26
CA PHE A 56 9.59 -39.97 43.46
C PHE A 56 8.69 -39.55 44.62
N MET A 57 7.61 -38.82 44.33
CA MET A 57 6.62 -38.42 45.34
C MET A 57 5.88 -39.65 45.89
N GLN A 58 5.53 -40.61 45.05
CA GLN A 58 4.94 -41.87 45.50
C GLN A 58 5.86 -42.64 46.45
N LYS A 59 7.17 -42.73 46.15
CA LYS A 59 8.19 -43.34 47.04
C LYS A 59 8.38 -42.59 48.36
N LEU A 60 8.15 -41.28 48.39
CA LEU A 60 8.17 -40.51 49.64
C LEU A 60 7.03 -40.94 50.59
N GLY A 61 5.90 -41.39 50.03
CA GLY A 61 4.76 -41.91 50.78
C GLY A 61 4.96 -43.27 51.41
N ASP A 62 5.93 -44.08 50.95
CA ASP A 62 6.24 -45.39 51.54
C ASP A 62 6.77 -45.28 52.98
N ALA A 63 7.28 -44.12 53.37
CA ALA A 63 7.75 -43.82 54.72
C ALA A 63 6.64 -43.29 55.66
N LEU A 64 5.41 -43.14 55.18
CA LEU A 64 4.33 -42.42 55.86
C LEU A 64 3.19 -43.38 56.30
N PRO A 65 2.56 -43.19 57.49
CA PRO A 65 1.45 -44.03 57.93
C PRO A 65 0.27 -44.05 56.95
N GLU A 66 -0.33 -45.22 56.78
CA GLU A 66 -1.29 -45.51 55.71
C GLU A 66 -2.56 -44.65 55.79
N GLU A 67 -2.98 -44.28 57.00
CA GLU A 67 -4.16 -43.45 57.27
C GLU A 67 -4.01 -41.99 56.79
N ILE A 68 -2.78 -41.48 56.71
CA ILE A 68 -2.47 -40.11 56.26
C ILE A 68 -1.73 -40.07 54.93
N ARG A 69 -1.31 -41.22 54.39
CA ARG A 69 -0.47 -41.31 53.18
C ARG A 69 -1.12 -40.65 51.98
N GLU A 70 -2.35 -41.04 51.63
CA GLU A 70 -3.03 -40.54 50.43
C GLU A 70 -3.29 -39.01 50.45
N PRO A 71 -3.85 -38.38 51.51
CA PRO A 71 -4.05 -36.93 51.53
C PRO A 71 -2.73 -36.15 51.55
N VAL A 72 -1.73 -36.58 52.33
CA VAL A 72 -0.42 -35.90 52.37
C VAL A 72 0.31 -36.01 51.02
N LEU A 73 0.20 -37.16 50.33
CA LEU A 73 0.75 -37.30 48.97
C LEU A 73 0.07 -36.37 47.96
N ARG A 74 -1.26 -36.23 48.01
CA ARG A 74 -2.00 -35.27 47.16
C ARG A 74 -1.53 -33.83 47.40
N ASP A 75 -1.42 -33.42 48.66
CA ASP A 75 -1.01 -32.06 49.03
C ASP A 75 0.45 -31.78 48.63
N VAL A 76 1.37 -32.74 48.86
CA VAL A 76 2.78 -32.63 48.43
C VAL A 76 2.88 -32.57 46.91
N GLN A 77 2.14 -33.41 46.18
CA GLN A 77 2.12 -33.41 44.72
C GLN A 77 1.60 -32.08 44.16
N TRP A 78 0.45 -31.60 44.65
CA TRP A 78 -0.10 -30.30 44.27
C TRP A 78 0.88 -29.15 44.54
N THR A 79 1.52 -29.15 45.71
CA THR A 79 2.48 -28.11 46.11
C THR A 79 3.72 -28.12 45.22
N PHE A 80 4.26 -29.31 44.92
CA PHE A 80 5.40 -29.48 44.02
C PHE A 80 5.07 -29.03 42.59
N GLU A 81 3.97 -29.51 42.02
CA GLU A 81 3.55 -29.16 40.67
C GLU A 81 3.28 -27.66 40.55
N SER A 82 2.54 -27.07 41.51
CA SER A 82 2.28 -25.62 41.55
C SER A 82 3.58 -24.81 41.61
N ALA A 83 4.52 -25.18 42.50
CA ALA A 83 5.80 -24.50 42.61
C ALA A 83 6.62 -24.57 41.31
N VAL A 84 6.60 -25.70 40.58
CA VAL A 84 7.26 -25.80 39.26
C VAL A 84 6.55 -24.92 38.22
N GLN A 85 5.21 -24.95 38.18
CA GLN A 85 4.41 -24.16 37.23
C GLN A 85 4.57 -22.65 37.42
N GLU A 86 4.73 -22.17 38.66
CA GLU A 86 5.02 -20.76 38.97
C GLU A 86 6.45 -20.34 38.56
N ASN A 87 7.41 -21.27 38.60
CA ASN A 87 8.82 -21.02 38.32
C ASN A 87 9.26 -21.33 36.87
N VAL A 88 8.32 -21.66 35.98
CA VAL A 88 8.55 -21.93 34.55
C VAL A 88 7.76 -20.94 33.69
N SER A 89 8.33 -20.49 32.58
CA SER A 89 7.61 -19.76 31.54
C SER A 89 7.72 -20.46 30.19
N ILE A 90 6.61 -20.55 29.46
CA ILE A 90 6.55 -21.20 28.15
C ILE A 90 6.57 -20.12 27.08
N ASN A 91 7.64 -20.05 26.29
CA ASN A 91 7.85 -18.98 25.30
C ASN A 91 7.69 -17.54 25.88
N GLY A 92 7.98 -17.36 27.17
CA GLY A 92 7.84 -16.09 27.90
C GLY A 92 6.45 -15.84 28.52
N GLN A 93 5.47 -16.70 28.26
CA GLN A 93 4.13 -16.62 28.88
C GLN A 93 4.10 -17.37 30.22
N ALA A 94 3.19 -16.97 31.13
CA ALA A 94 2.95 -17.73 32.35
C ALA A 94 2.31 -19.09 32.04
N TRP A 95 2.49 -20.08 32.92
CA TRP A 95 1.97 -21.45 32.72
C TRP A 95 0.47 -21.51 32.37
N GLN A 96 -0.35 -20.66 32.99
CA GLN A 96 -1.80 -20.59 32.78
C GLN A 96 -2.19 -19.91 31.46
N GLU A 97 -1.33 -19.01 30.93
CA GLU A 97 -1.56 -18.26 29.69
C GLU A 97 -1.01 -19.00 28.47
N ALA A 98 -0.01 -19.85 28.68
CA ALA A 98 0.64 -20.65 27.67
C ALA A 98 -0.31 -21.68 27.07
N SER A 99 -0.51 -21.62 25.76
CA SER A 99 -1.34 -22.57 25.04
C SER A 99 -0.74 -23.97 25.08
N ASP A 100 -1.56 -24.93 25.53
CA ASP A 100 -1.32 -26.32 25.23
C ASP A 100 -1.58 -26.52 23.74
N ASN A 101 -0.51 -26.54 22.93
CA ASN A 101 -0.56 -26.71 21.47
C ASN A 101 -0.98 -28.14 21.04
N CYS A 102 -1.78 -28.81 21.88
CA CYS A 102 -2.42 -30.08 21.61
C CYS A 102 -3.73 -29.81 20.89
N PHE A 103 -3.67 -29.62 19.56
CA PHE A 103 -4.87 -29.59 18.73
C PHE A 103 -5.60 -30.92 18.85
N MET A 104 -6.89 -30.90 19.16
CA MET A 104 -7.70 -32.12 19.17
C MET A 104 -8.04 -32.52 17.73
N ASP A 105 -8.26 -33.81 17.47
CA ASP A 105 -8.68 -34.30 16.14
C ASP A 105 -9.95 -33.59 15.64
N SER A 106 -10.84 -33.14 16.54
CA SER A 106 -12.02 -32.33 16.21
C SER A 106 -11.69 -30.96 15.63
N ASP A 107 -10.64 -30.31 16.14
CA ASP A 107 -10.21 -28.98 15.68
C ASP A 107 -9.53 -29.09 14.32
N ILE A 108 -8.73 -30.15 14.13
CA ILE A 108 -8.11 -30.49 12.85
C ILE A 108 -9.19 -30.78 11.81
N LYS A 109 -10.18 -31.63 12.12
CA LYS A 109 -11.28 -31.95 11.20
C LYS A 109 -12.08 -30.72 10.77
N LYS A 110 -12.44 -29.85 11.73
CA LYS A 110 -13.12 -28.59 11.44
C LYS A 110 -12.30 -27.67 10.53
N LEU A 111 -10.97 -27.66 10.69
CA LEU A 111 -10.07 -26.88 9.85
C LEU A 111 -9.92 -27.48 8.44
N GLU A 112 -9.85 -28.81 8.32
CA GLU A 112 -9.85 -29.53 7.04
C GLU A 112 -11.14 -29.26 6.25
N ASP A 113 -12.32 -29.37 6.88
CA ASP A 113 -13.61 -29.10 6.24
C ASP A 113 -13.69 -27.66 5.69
N GLN A 114 -13.17 -26.67 6.44
CA GLN A 114 -13.08 -25.28 6.00
C GLN A 114 -12.10 -25.08 4.83
N PHE A 115 -10.98 -25.79 4.82
CA PHE A 115 -10.05 -25.75 3.70
C PHE A 115 -10.66 -26.35 2.44
N ASP A 116 -11.38 -27.47 2.54
CA ASP A 116 -12.06 -28.09 1.39
C ASP A 116 -13.15 -27.17 0.82
N GLU A 117 -13.94 -26.49 1.66
CA GLU A 117 -14.92 -25.48 1.20
C GLU A 117 -14.23 -24.36 0.41
N ILE A 118 -13.14 -23.79 0.95
CA ILE A 118 -12.37 -22.72 0.29
C ILE A 118 -11.74 -23.22 -1.02
N ILE A 119 -11.20 -24.45 -1.05
CA ILE A 119 -10.61 -25.04 -2.25
C ILE A 119 -11.67 -25.21 -3.34
N VAL A 120 -12.87 -25.68 -3.01
CA VAL A 120 -13.98 -25.85 -3.96
C VAL A 120 -14.49 -24.51 -4.47
N ASP A 121 -14.72 -23.51 -3.60
CA ASP A 121 -15.16 -22.18 -4.02
C ASP A 121 -14.10 -21.49 -4.91
N LEU A 122 -12.84 -21.48 -4.48
CA LEU A 122 -11.74 -20.87 -5.23
C LEU A 122 -11.54 -21.53 -6.60
N THR A 123 -11.63 -22.87 -6.67
CA THR A 123 -11.56 -23.62 -7.93
C THR A 123 -12.76 -23.29 -8.83
N THR A 124 -13.96 -23.16 -8.26
CA THR A 124 -15.18 -22.78 -8.97
C THR A 124 -15.10 -21.35 -9.51
N LYS A 125 -14.62 -20.40 -8.69
CA LYS A 125 -14.36 -19.01 -9.09
C LYS A 125 -13.35 -18.93 -10.23
N ARG A 126 -12.17 -19.55 -10.07
CA ARG A 126 -11.12 -19.63 -11.11
C ARG A 126 -11.64 -20.22 -12.43
N LYS A 127 -12.53 -21.22 -12.38
CA LYS A 127 -13.13 -21.86 -13.57
C LYS A 127 -14.23 -21.02 -14.24
N GLN A 128 -15.11 -20.39 -13.46
CA GLN A 128 -16.33 -19.74 -13.97
C GLN A 128 -16.19 -18.24 -14.21
N TYR A 129 -15.54 -17.50 -13.30
CA TYR A 129 -15.57 -16.05 -13.31
C TYR A 129 -14.88 -15.44 -14.54
N PRO A 130 -13.73 -15.94 -15.04
CA PRO A 130 -13.14 -15.42 -16.27
C PRO A 130 -14.10 -15.47 -17.48
N ARG A 131 -14.96 -16.49 -17.55
CA ARG A 131 -15.97 -16.63 -18.62
C ARG A 131 -17.10 -15.61 -18.47
N LYS A 132 -17.62 -15.45 -17.24
CA LYS A 132 -18.67 -14.46 -16.92
C LYS A 132 -18.18 -13.02 -17.17
N ILE A 133 -16.97 -12.70 -16.71
CA ILE A 133 -16.32 -11.39 -16.92
C ILE A 133 -16.12 -11.13 -18.41
N LEU A 134 -15.60 -12.11 -19.16
CA LEU A 134 -15.42 -12.00 -20.61
C LEU A 134 -16.74 -11.72 -21.35
N GLU A 135 -17.82 -12.42 -20.98
CA GLU A 135 -19.15 -12.18 -21.55
C GLU A 135 -19.64 -10.75 -21.29
N CYS A 136 -19.54 -10.27 -20.05
CA CYS A 136 -19.89 -8.90 -19.67
C CYS A 136 -19.06 -7.85 -20.44
N VAL A 137 -17.74 -8.03 -20.52
CA VAL A 137 -16.83 -7.12 -21.23
C VAL A 137 -17.15 -7.08 -22.73
N ILE A 138 -17.40 -8.23 -23.36
CA ILE A 138 -17.81 -8.30 -24.78
C ILE A 138 -19.13 -7.55 -25.00
N LYS A 139 -20.13 -7.71 -24.13
CA LYS A 139 -21.40 -6.98 -24.21
C LYS A 139 -21.18 -5.46 -24.10
N THR A 140 -20.38 -5.00 -23.13
CA THR A 140 -20.06 -3.58 -22.95
C THR A 140 -19.34 -2.99 -24.15
N ILE A 141 -18.31 -3.67 -24.69
CA ILE A 141 -17.56 -3.19 -25.86
C ILE A 141 -18.48 -3.09 -27.09
N LYS A 142 -19.36 -4.08 -27.32
CA LYS A 142 -20.34 -4.04 -28.40
C LYS A 142 -21.32 -2.87 -28.25
N ALA A 143 -21.83 -2.64 -27.04
CA ALA A 143 -22.73 -1.52 -26.77
C ALA A 143 -22.05 -0.16 -26.98
N GLN A 144 -20.81 0.02 -26.50
CA GLN A 144 -20.01 1.23 -26.73
C GLN A 144 -19.78 1.48 -28.23
N HIS A 145 -19.45 0.43 -28.99
CA HIS A 145 -19.27 0.54 -30.43
C HIS A 145 -20.58 0.91 -31.15
N GLU A 146 -21.72 0.39 -30.72
CA GLU A 146 -23.03 0.73 -31.30
C GLU A 146 -23.45 2.18 -31.01
N ILE A 147 -23.20 2.68 -29.78
CA ILE A 147 -23.37 4.10 -29.43
C ILE A 147 -22.48 4.98 -30.32
N LEU A 148 -21.24 4.57 -30.58
CA LEU A 148 -20.32 5.30 -31.46
C LEU A 148 -20.78 5.33 -32.93
N LYS A 149 -21.49 4.32 -33.44
CA LYS A 149 -22.10 4.38 -34.78
C LYS A 149 -23.25 5.39 -34.86
N GLN A 150 -24.01 5.54 -33.79
CA GLN A 150 -25.15 6.47 -33.72
C GLN A 150 -24.69 7.93 -33.54
N TYR A 151 -23.44 8.14 -33.13
CA TYR A 151 -22.86 9.47 -32.96
C TYR A 151 -22.71 10.20 -34.30
N HIS A 152 -23.43 11.32 -34.43
CA HIS A 152 -23.25 12.28 -35.51
C HIS A 152 -22.45 13.47 -34.96
N PRO A 153 -21.36 13.92 -35.62
CA PRO A 153 -20.53 15.02 -35.12
C PRO A 153 -21.35 16.31 -35.04
N VAL A 154 -21.44 16.88 -33.83
CA VAL A 154 -22.32 18.00 -33.49
C VAL A 154 -21.83 19.34 -34.08
N VAL A 155 -20.57 19.41 -34.52
CA VAL A 155 -19.96 20.61 -35.12
C VAL A 155 -19.60 20.32 -36.57
N TYR A 156 -20.37 20.89 -37.50
CA TYR A 156 -19.97 21.00 -38.90
C TYR A 156 -18.80 22.00 -39.03
N PRO A 157 -17.81 21.76 -39.91
CA PRO A 157 -16.81 22.76 -40.23
C PRO A 157 -17.49 24.05 -40.71
N LEU A 158 -17.21 25.18 -40.07
CA LEU A 158 -17.60 26.48 -40.62
C LEU A 158 -16.77 26.74 -41.87
N ASP A 159 -17.43 26.84 -43.03
CA ASP A 159 -16.81 27.29 -44.27
C ASP A 159 -16.30 28.73 -44.09
N LEU A 160 -15.00 28.86 -43.80
CA LEU A 160 -14.32 30.13 -43.70
C LEU A 160 -14.20 30.74 -45.10
N LYS A 161 -15.20 31.52 -45.52
CA LYS A 161 -15.15 32.24 -46.79
C LYS A 161 -13.96 33.19 -46.79
N TYR A 162 -13.08 32.99 -47.76
CA TYR A 162 -11.92 33.85 -48.00
C TYR A 162 -12.37 35.23 -48.50
N ASP A 163 -11.96 36.29 -47.80
CA ASP A 163 -12.24 37.67 -48.16
C ASP A 163 -11.36 38.09 -49.36
N PRO A 164 -11.91 38.62 -50.47
CA PRO A 164 -11.12 38.95 -51.66
C PRO A 164 -10.13 40.11 -51.40
N ASP A 165 -8.83 39.78 -51.49
CA ASP A 165 -7.68 40.69 -51.35
C ASP A 165 -7.85 42.04 -52.07
N PRO A 166 -7.67 43.19 -51.38
CA PRO A 166 -7.82 44.51 -51.99
C PRO A 166 -6.85 44.74 -53.16
N VAL A 167 -7.43 44.81 -54.36
CA VAL A 167 -6.80 45.02 -55.68
C VAL A 167 -5.78 46.18 -55.71
N MET A 168 -5.86 47.12 -54.77
CA MET A 168 -4.92 48.22 -54.53
C MET A 168 -3.46 47.75 -54.31
N ALA A 169 -3.24 46.62 -53.62
CA ALA A 169 -1.90 46.07 -53.45
C ALA A 169 -1.31 45.64 -54.80
N ARG A 170 -2.13 45.00 -55.64
CA ARG A 170 -1.73 44.48 -56.96
C ARG A 170 -1.34 45.60 -57.94
N SER A 171 -1.99 46.76 -57.89
CA SER A 171 -1.59 47.92 -58.71
C SER A 171 -0.29 48.56 -58.21
N TYR A 172 -0.12 48.71 -56.89
CA TYR A 172 1.12 49.22 -56.29
C TYR A 172 2.34 48.34 -56.61
N PHE A 173 2.20 47.01 -56.50
CA PHE A 173 3.29 46.08 -56.86
C PHE A 173 3.62 46.10 -58.35
N LYS A 174 2.64 46.23 -59.25
CA LYS A 174 2.91 46.39 -60.69
C LYS A 174 3.73 47.65 -60.99
N PHE A 175 3.37 48.79 -60.40
CA PHE A 175 4.10 50.05 -60.57
C PHE A 175 5.50 50.03 -59.94
N ARG A 176 5.71 49.26 -58.87
CA ARG A 176 7.06 48.95 -58.35
C ARG A 176 7.85 48.05 -59.29
N HIS A 177 7.22 47.06 -59.90
CA HIS A 177 7.89 46.12 -60.81
C HIS A 177 8.39 46.81 -62.08
N SER A 178 7.60 47.70 -62.69
CA SER A 178 8.03 48.47 -63.87
C SER A 178 9.25 49.36 -63.60
N ARG A 179 9.47 49.82 -62.36
CA ARG A 179 10.72 50.52 -61.97
C ARG A 179 11.90 49.57 -61.78
N LEU A 180 11.67 48.28 -61.55
CA LEU A 180 12.75 47.28 -61.49
C LEU A 180 13.22 46.90 -62.90
N ASP A 181 12.38 47.02 -63.93
CA ASP A 181 12.78 46.86 -65.34
C ASP A 181 13.78 47.95 -65.78
N ASP A 182 13.61 49.20 -65.30
CA ASP A 182 14.60 50.28 -65.47
C ASP A 182 15.95 49.92 -64.82
N LEU A 183 15.91 49.33 -63.61
CA LEU A 183 17.11 48.80 -62.95
C LEU A 183 17.71 47.60 -63.70
N SER A 184 16.92 46.73 -64.33
CA SER A 184 17.42 45.65 -65.17
C SER A 184 18.25 46.19 -66.34
N SER A 185 17.77 47.25 -66.97
CA SER A 185 18.49 47.97 -68.05
C SER A 185 19.79 48.61 -67.55
N SER A 186 19.81 49.16 -66.32
CA SER A 186 21.03 49.70 -65.72
C SER A 186 22.04 48.59 -65.34
N VAL A 187 21.57 47.43 -64.86
CA VAL A 187 22.41 46.25 -64.57
C VAL A 187 23.05 45.68 -65.84
N LEU A 188 22.30 45.57 -66.95
CA LEU A 188 22.86 45.16 -68.25
C LEU A 188 23.93 46.15 -68.76
N THR A 189 23.76 47.44 -68.45
CA THR A 189 24.74 48.49 -68.77
C THR A 189 25.98 48.34 -67.89
N LEU A 190 25.83 48.13 -66.58
CA LEU A 190 26.91 47.83 -65.64
C LEU A 190 27.67 46.56 -66.03
N GLN A 191 26.98 45.50 -66.48
CA GLN A 191 27.63 44.27 -66.98
C GLN A 191 28.46 44.51 -68.25
N ARG A 192 28.07 45.43 -69.14
CA ARG A 192 28.94 45.86 -70.25
C ARG A 192 30.19 46.57 -69.73
N THR A 193 30.04 47.51 -68.80
CA THR A 193 31.17 48.25 -68.21
C THR A 193 32.13 47.31 -67.46
N GLN A 194 31.59 46.34 -66.71
CA GLN A 194 32.39 45.35 -65.99
C GLN A 194 33.12 44.38 -66.92
N ARG A 195 32.54 44.03 -68.08
CA ARG A 195 33.27 43.30 -69.15
C ARG A 195 34.42 44.10 -69.76
N GLN A 196 34.38 45.43 -69.66
CA GLN A 196 35.42 46.32 -70.16
C GLN A 196 36.61 46.46 -69.18
N PHE A 197 36.43 46.10 -67.89
CA PHE A 197 37.46 46.14 -66.84
C PHE A 197 37.40 44.92 -65.89
N PRO A 198 37.78 43.71 -66.36
CA PRO A 198 37.71 42.49 -65.55
C PRO A 198 38.95 42.28 -64.69
N PHE A 199 39.04 42.97 -63.54
CA PHE A 199 40.01 42.64 -62.49
C PHE A 199 39.37 42.67 -61.09
N PHE A 200 39.79 41.72 -60.24
CA PHE A 200 39.40 41.42 -58.84
C PHE A 200 38.33 40.33 -58.61
N PRO A 201 38.65 39.24 -57.86
CA PRO A 201 37.75 38.10 -57.62
C PRO A 201 37.30 37.90 -56.15
N THR A 202 36.24 37.07 -55.97
CA THR A 202 35.81 36.36 -54.72
C THR A 202 35.36 37.22 -53.53
N SER A 203 34.31 36.87 -52.77
CA SER A 203 34.18 35.60 -52.02
C SER A 203 32.78 35.35 -51.40
N ALA A 204 32.55 34.07 -51.06
CA ALA A 204 31.74 33.53 -49.95
C ALA A 204 30.23 33.89 -49.78
N VAL A 205 29.38 32.88 -49.98
CA VAL A 205 28.14 32.69 -49.19
C VAL A 205 28.19 31.29 -48.56
N LEU A 206 28.25 31.23 -47.23
CA LEU A 206 28.21 29.99 -46.45
C LEU A 206 26.76 29.63 -46.11
N PHE A 207 26.42 28.34 -46.23
CA PHE A 207 25.10 27.80 -45.87
C PHE A 207 25.27 26.73 -44.78
N GLN A 208 24.52 26.80 -43.69
CA GLN A 208 24.40 25.73 -42.69
C GLN A 208 22.96 25.63 -42.15
N PRO A 209 22.38 24.41 -42.01
CA PRO A 209 21.06 24.19 -41.42
C PRO A 209 21.11 23.76 -39.93
N LEU A 210 20.02 23.99 -39.18
CA LEU A 210 19.93 23.76 -37.73
C LEU A 210 19.40 22.37 -37.30
N PRO A 211 19.73 21.89 -36.09
CA PRO A 211 19.45 20.52 -35.61
C PRO A 211 18.15 20.33 -34.80
N ARG A 212 17.07 21.10 -35.07
CA ARG A 212 15.89 21.14 -34.17
C ARG A 212 14.93 19.94 -34.22
N TYR A 213 15.08 19.01 -35.17
CA TYR A 213 14.08 17.95 -35.37
C TYR A 213 14.17 16.77 -34.38
N VAL A 214 15.33 16.56 -33.74
CA VAL A 214 15.58 15.38 -32.90
C VAL A 214 14.95 15.50 -31.51
N GLN A 215 14.90 16.71 -30.92
CA GLN A 215 14.41 16.91 -29.54
C GLN A 215 12.89 16.74 -29.38
N VAL A 216 12.10 16.98 -30.44
CA VAL A 216 10.62 16.91 -30.35
C VAL A 216 10.13 15.45 -30.32
N ALA A 217 10.84 14.54 -30.98
CA ALA A 217 10.47 13.12 -31.04
C ALA A 217 10.57 12.43 -29.66
N THR A 218 11.60 12.74 -28.88
CA THR A 218 11.85 12.10 -27.57
C THR A 218 10.79 12.45 -26.52
N LEU A 219 10.31 13.71 -26.51
CA LEU A 219 9.34 14.18 -25.50
C LEU A 219 7.95 13.54 -25.68
N LEU A 220 7.52 13.29 -26.93
CA LEU A 220 6.25 12.62 -27.22
C LEU A 220 6.22 11.16 -26.73
N GLN A 221 7.36 10.47 -26.77
CA GLN A 221 7.44 9.06 -26.41
C GLN A 221 7.37 8.84 -24.88
N MET A 222 7.91 9.76 -24.08
CA MET A 222 7.82 9.69 -22.61
C MET A 222 6.41 10.00 -22.10
N ALA A 223 5.71 10.97 -22.71
CA ALA A 223 4.35 11.34 -22.31
C ALA A 223 3.30 10.22 -22.51
N MET A 224 3.55 9.30 -23.45
CA MET A 224 2.64 8.17 -23.68
C MET A 224 2.82 7.03 -22.65
N PHE A 225 4.04 6.80 -22.15
CA PHE A 225 4.30 5.76 -21.15
C PHE A 225 3.66 6.09 -19.79
N GLN A 226 3.84 7.31 -19.31
CA GLN A 226 3.37 7.75 -17.99
C GLN A 226 1.83 7.74 -17.86
N LYS A 227 1.10 7.83 -18.98
CA LYS A 227 -0.37 7.77 -19.03
C LYS A 227 -0.92 6.34 -18.97
N PHE A 228 -0.08 5.32 -19.13
CA PHE A 228 -0.46 3.91 -19.08
C PHE A 228 -0.44 3.36 -17.64
N GLU A 229 0.64 3.61 -16.89
CA GLU A 229 0.78 3.15 -15.49
C GLU A 229 -0.30 3.70 -14.55
N PHE A 230 -0.65 4.99 -14.69
CA PHE A 230 -1.67 5.63 -13.85
C PHE A 230 -3.06 5.00 -13.99
N LYS A 231 -3.30 4.25 -15.08
CA LYS A 231 -4.58 3.53 -15.31
C LYS A 231 -4.60 2.13 -14.72
N SER A 232 -3.45 1.49 -14.50
CA SER A 232 -3.37 0.18 -13.83
C SER A 232 -3.57 0.27 -12.31
N GLU A 233 -3.04 1.32 -11.66
CA GLU A 233 -3.17 1.47 -10.21
C GLU A 233 -4.63 1.74 -9.77
N LEU A 234 -5.35 2.56 -10.55
CA LEU A 234 -6.78 2.84 -10.34
C LEU A 234 -7.70 1.61 -10.49
N TRP A 235 -7.25 0.55 -11.16
CA TRP A 235 -8.00 -0.71 -11.24
C TRP A 235 -7.80 -1.58 -9.99
N ASN A 236 -6.58 -1.68 -9.46
CA ASN A 236 -6.28 -2.48 -8.27
C ASN A 236 -7.01 -1.96 -7.02
N LEU A 237 -7.11 -0.64 -6.84
CA LEU A 237 -7.82 -0.01 -5.73
C LEU A 237 -9.33 -0.29 -5.70
N LYS A 238 -9.94 -0.71 -6.81
CA LYS A 238 -11.39 -0.91 -6.92
C LYS A 238 -11.85 -2.37 -6.76
N CYS A 239 -10.90 -3.28 -6.53
CA CYS A 239 -11.15 -4.71 -6.29
C CYS A 239 -10.92 -5.14 -4.82
N ILE A 240 -10.65 -4.20 -3.91
CA ILE A 240 -10.36 -4.44 -2.48
C ILE A 240 -11.38 -3.71 -1.58
N SER A 241 -12.65 -3.73 -1.97
CA SER A 241 -13.77 -3.36 -1.10
C SER A 241 -14.83 -4.46 -1.22
N PRO A 242 -15.41 -4.96 -0.12
CA PRO A 242 -16.37 -6.07 -0.13
C PRO A 242 -17.70 -5.70 -0.82
#